data_AF-A0A7H2PTC2-F1
#
_entry.id   AF-A0A7H2PTC2-F1
#
_cell.length_a   1.000
_cell.length_b   1.000
_cell.length_c   1.000
_cell.angle_alpha   90.00
_cell.angle_beta   90.00
_cell.angle_gamma   90.00
#
_symmetry.space_group_name_H-M   'P 1'
#
loop_
_entity.id
_entity.type
_entity.pdbx_description
1 polymer ?
#
loop_
_entity_poly.entity_id
_entity_poly.type
_entity_poly.pdbx_seq_one_letter_code
_entity_poly.pdbx_strand_id
1 'polypeptide(L)'
;MRSTKRLNEIRALPCVRCGYPHSQAAHSNSSKHGKGRGIKASDLYTVPLCHVCHAAFDKFELGTRQESEELFDGWLEKTKRMLNLKDGDVF
;
A
#
# COMPACT_ATOMS: atom_id res chain seq x y z
N MET A 1 -3.33 9.45 10.45
CA MET A 1 -3.47 10.79 9.83
C MET A 1 -3.84 10.63 8.36
N ARG A 2 -4.72 11.47 7.83
CA ARG A 2 -5.12 11.46 6.41
C ARG A 2 -4.29 12.50 5.64
N SER A 3 -3.88 12.20 4.41
CA SER A 3 -3.08 13.09 3.55
C SER A 3 -3.39 12.85 2.07
N THR A 4 -4.07 13.81 1.44
CA THR A 4 -4.40 13.77 0.01
C THR A 4 -3.14 13.74 -0.86
N LYS A 5 -2.10 14.51 -0.49
CA LYS A 5 -0.80 14.53 -1.18
C LYS A 5 -0.22 13.11 -1.25
N ARG A 6 -0.10 12.46 -0.09
CA ARG A 6 0.46 11.11 0.01
C ARG A 6 -0.34 10.08 -0.81
N LEU A 7 -1.66 10.16 -0.78
CA LEU A 7 -2.51 9.24 -1.56
C LEU A 7 -2.37 9.44 -3.07
N ASN A 8 -2.15 10.68 -3.52
CA ASN A 8 -1.92 10.96 -4.93
C ASN A 8 -0.56 10.44 -5.40
N GLU A 9 0.48 10.60 -4.59
CA GLU A 9 1.82 10.03 -4.86
C GLU A 9 1.77 8.51 -5.01
N ILE A 10 1.00 7.82 -4.15
CA ILE A 10 0.79 6.37 -4.24
C ILE A 10 0.08 5.98 -5.53
N ARG A 11 -1.04 6.64 -5.88
CA ARG A 11 -1.79 6.31 -7.10
C ARG A 11 -0.97 6.53 -8.38
N ALA A 12 0.07 7.36 -8.32
CA ALA A 12 0.99 7.62 -9.40
C ALA A 12 2.13 6.59 -9.51
N LEU A 13 2.14 5.54 -8.69
CA LEU A 13 3.08 4.42 -8.77
C LEU A 13 2.40 3.19 -9.40
N PRO A 14 3.16 2.32 -10.10
CA PRO A 14 2.63 1.05 -10.58
C PRO A 14 2.29 0.12 -9.40
N CYS A 15 1.46 -0.89 -9.67
CA CYS A 15 1.13 -1.91 -8.69
C CYS A 15 2.41 -2.58 -8.15
N VAL A 16 2.67 -2.45 -6.85
CA VAL A 16 3.88 -2.98 -6.20
C VAL A 16 3.97 -4.51 -6.23
N ARG A 17 2.84 -5.20 -6.44
CA ARG A 17 2.77 -6.66 -6.54
C ARG A 17 3.03 -7.17 -7.96
N CYS A 18 2.35 -6.61 -8.97
CA CYS A 18 2.36 -7.18 -10.33
C CYS A 18 2.85 -6.23 -11.43
N GLY A 19 3.20 -4.99 -11.10
CA GLY A 19 3.73 -4.00 -12.05
C GLY A 19 2.69 -3.31 -12.95
N TYR A 20 1.40 -3.64 -12.85
CA TYR A 20 0.36 -2.98 -13.65
C TYR A 20 0.38 -1.45 -13.43
N PRO A 21 0.36 -0.63 -14.51
CA PRO A 21 0.71 0.79 -14.45
C PRO A 21 -0.27 1.66 -13.66
N HIS A 22 -1.55 1.26 -13.53
CA HIS A 22 -2.55 2.04 -12.82
C HIS A 22 -2.89 1.42 -11.47
N SER A 23 -2.69 2.16 -10.38
CA SER A 23 -2.92 1.68 -9.03
C SER A 23 -3.93 2.51 -8.24
N GLN A 24 -4.47 1.88 -7.20
CA GLN A 24 -5.22 2.52 -6.13
C GLN A 24 -4.34 2.57 -4.87
N ALA A 25 -4.61 3.53 -3.98
CA ALA A 25 -3.98 3.55 -2.67
C ALA A 25 -4.67 2.54 -1.75
N ALA A 26 -4.01 1.41 -1.53
CA ALA A 26 -4.47 0.34 -0.65
C ALA A 26 -3.99 0.58 0.77
N HIS A 27 -4.92 0.66 1.73
CA HIS A 27 -4.62 0.83 3.15
C HIS A 27 -4.25 -0.50 3.79
N SER A 28 -3.39 -0.47 4.80
CA SER A 28 -3.11 -1.68 5.57
C SER A 28 -4.36 -2.29 6.21
N ASN A 29 -4.39 -3.62 6.27
CA ASN A 29 -5.43 -4.39 6.95
C ASN A 29 -5.17 -4.63 8.45
N SER A 30 -4.04 -4.14 8.98
CA SER A 30 -3.66 -4.37 10.38
C SER A 30 -4.17 -3.26 11.32
N SER A 31 -4.67 -3.64 12.49
CA SER A 31 -5.05 -2.71 13.56
C SER A 31 -3.86 -1.92 14.10
N LYS A 32 -2.64 -2.47 14.02
CA LYS A 32 -1.37 -1.81 14.40
C LYS A 32 -1.14 -0.48 13.67
N HIS A 33 -1.76 -0.33 12.50
CA HIS A 33 -1.68 0.84 11.63
C HIS A 33 -2.87 1.83 11.80
N GLY A 34 -3.70 1.62 12.82
CA GLY A 34 -4.87 2.45 13.14
C GLY A 34 -6.13 2.06 12.37
N LYS A 35 -6.21 0.84 11.81
CA LYS A 35 -7.47 0.31 11.24
C LYS A 35 -8.45 -0.02 12.37
N GLY A 36 -9.72 0.33 12.17
CA GLY A 36 -10.82 0.02 13.10
C GLY A 36 -12.15 -0.17 12.37
N ARG A 37 -13.22 -0.44 13.11
CA ARG A 37 -14.56 -0.60 12.54
C ARG A 37 -15.01 0.71 11.90
N GLY A 38 -15.17 0.73 10.58
CA GLY A 38 -15.51 1.94 9.82
C GLY A 38 -14.36 2.94 9.67
N ILE A 39 -13.14 2.61 10.13
CA ILE A 39 -11.98 3.49 10.13
C ILE A 39 -10.87 2.85 9.30
N LYS A 40 -10.41 3.57 8.26
CA LYS A 40 -9.25 3.18 7.47
C LYS A 40 -7.97 3.41 8.27
N ALA A 41 -6.96 2.56 8.05
CA ALA A 41 -5.61 2.78 8.58
C ALA A 41 -5.06 4.15 8.19
N SER A 42 -4.02 4.60 8.90
CA SER A 42 -3.30 5.85 8.57
C SER A 42 -2.82 5.84 7.11
N ASP A 43 -2.85 6.99 6.44
CA ASP A 43 -2.35 7.11 5.05
C ASP A 43 -0.85 6.83 4.95
N LEU A 44 -0.11 6.91 6.07
CA LEU A 44 1.28 6.47 6.19
C LEU A 44 1.48 5.00 5.82
N TYR A 45 0.46 4.16 6.03
CA TYR A 45 0.47 2.73 5.75
C TYR A 45 -0.39 2.45 4.52
N THR A 46 0.04 2.98 3.37
CA THR A 46 -0.58 2.76 2.07
C THR A 46 0.44 2.34 1.01
N VAL A 47 0.02 1.44 0.14
CA VAL A 47 0.81 0.89 -0.98
C VAL A 47 0.02 0.97 -2.30
N PRO A 48 0.69 1.02 -3.47
CA PRO A 48 0.03 1.04 -4.76
C PRO A 48 -0.35 -0.37 -5.20
N LEU A 49 -1.65 -0.67 -5.30
CA LEU A 49 -2.13 -1.94 -5.86
C LEU A 49 -3.12 -1.71 -7.00
N CYS A 50 -3.03 -2.49 -8.08
CA CYS A 50 -4.09 -2.49 -9.10
C CYS A 50 -5.40 -3.03 -8.51
N HIS A 51 -6.52 -2.74 -9.16
CA HIS A 51 -7.84 -3.13 -8.67
C HIS A 51 -7.95 -4.63 -8.33
N VAL A 52 -7.37 -5.50 -9.15
CA VAL A 52 -7.37 -6.96 -8.95
C VAL A 52 -6.56 -7.36 -7.72
N CYS A 53 -5.32 -6.88 -7.60
CA CYS A 53 -4.45 -7.20 -6.46
C CYS A 53 -4.97 -6.60 -5.15
N HIS A 54 -5.56 -5.39 -5.22
CA HIS A 54 -6.14 -4.71 -4.08
C HIS A 54 -7.32 -5.49 -3.52
N ALA A 55 -8.25 -5.95 -4.38
CA ALA A 55 -9.38 -6.76 -3.96
C ALA A 55 -8.93 -8.09 -3.33
N ALA A 56 -7.94 -8.77 -3.91
CA ALA A 56 -7.40 -10.01 -3.35
C ALA A 56 -6.73 -9.78 -1.98
N PHE A 57 -6.00 -8.67 -1.82
CA PHE A 57 -5.40 -8.30 -0.54
C PHE A 57 -6.45 -7.99 0.54
N ASP A 58 -7.47 -7.19 0.21
CA ASP A 58 -8.53 -6.81 1.16
C ASP A 58 -9.37 -8.00 1.64
N LYS A 59 -9.51 -9.02 0.79
CA LYS A 59 -10.23 -10.25 1.10
C LYS A 59 -9.34 -11.34 1.73
N PHE A 60 -8.05 -11.07 1.96
CA PHE A 60 -7.08 -12.06 2.44
C PHE A 60 -7.01 -13.33 1.56
N GLU A 61 -7.11 -13.16 0.24
CA GLU A 61 -7.04 -14.27 -0.74
C GLU A 61 -5.60 -14.61 -1.17
N LEU A 62 -4.62 -13.86 -0.65
CA LEU A 62 -3.19 -14.00 -1.00
C LEU A 62 -2.39 -14.83 0.01
N GLY A 63 -3.06 -15.36 1.05
CA GLY A 63 -2.46 -16.14 2.13
C GLY A 63 -3.24 -16.02 3.42
N THR A 64 -2.68 -16.53 4.52
CA THR A 64 -3.16 -16.30 5.88
C THR A 64 -3.06 -14.82 6.27
N ARG A 65 -3.68 -14.45 7.40
CA ARG A 65 -3.59 -13.07 7.91
C ARG A 65 -2.14 -12.67 8.22
N GLN A 66 -1.35 -13.58 8.77
CA GLN A 66 0.05 -13.33 9.09
C GLN A 66 0.87 -13.13 7.82
N GLU A 67 0.73 -14.02 6.84
CA GLU A 67 1.40 -13.87 5.53
C GLU A 67 0.97 -12.58 4.83
N SER A 68 -0.30 -12.18 4.96
CA SER A 68 -0.80 -10.92 4.42
C SER A 68 -0.17 -9.69 5.09
N GLU A 69 0.18 -9.75 6.37
CA GLU A 69 0.91 -8.67 7.05
C GLU A 69 2.37 -8.61 6.57
N GLU A 70 3.04 -9.76 6.45
CA GLU A 70 4.42 -9.85 5.96
C GLU A 70 4.54 -9.37 4.50
N LEU A 71 3.60 -9.77 3.63
CA LEU A 71 3.47 -9.26 2.26
C LEU A 71 3.32 -7.73 2.24
N PHE A 72 2.44 -7.20 3.09
CA PHE A 72 2.20 -5.77 3.16
C PHE A 72 3.44 -5.00 3.62
N ASP A 73 4.14 -5.50 4.65
CA ASP A 73 5.35 -4.85 5.18
C ASP A 73 6.45 -4.82 4.10
N GLY A 74 6.63 -5.91 3.33
CA GLY A 74 7.55 -5.92 2.19
C GLY A 74 7.14 -4.96 1.06
N TRP A 75 5.85 -4.84 0.76
CA TRP A 75 5.34 -3.87 -0.21
C TRP A 75 5.49 -2.42 0.25
N LEU A 76 5.33 -2.17 1.56
CA LEU A 76 5.48 -0.85 2.13
C LEU A 76 6.93 -0.36 2.00
N GLU A 77 7.91 -1.23 2.27
CA GLU A 77 9.33 -0.89 2.07
C GLU A 77 9.66 -0.60 0.60
N LYS A 78 9.17 -1.43 -0.33
CA LYS A 78 9.30 -1.16 -1.78
C LYS A 78 8.67 0.18 -2.15
N THR A 79 7.51 0.49 -1.59
CA THR A 79 6.79 1.75 -1.85
C THR A 79 7.57 2.96 -1.36
N LYS A 80 8.13 2.90 -0.15
CA LYS A 80 8.99 3.97 0.38
C LYS A 80 10.19 4.22 -0.52
N ARG A 81 10.85 3.16 -1.02
CA ARG A 81 11.96 3.30 -1.98
C ARG A 81 11.52 3.96 -3.29
N MET A 82 10.38 3.55 -3.84
CA MET A 82 9.82 4.16 -5.06
C MET A 82 9.49 5.65 -4.87
N LEU A 83 9.04 6.06 -3.69
CA LEU A 83 8.78 7.46 -3.37
C LEU A 83 10.09 8.26 -3.24
N ASN A 84 11.09 7.74 -2.53
CA ASN A 84 12.38 8.41 -2.39
C ASN A 84 13.08 8.60 -3.76
N LEU A 85 12.99 7.62 -4.66
CA LEU A 85 13.54 7.74 -6.02
C LEU A 85 12.83 8.83 -6.85
N LYS A 86 11.57 9.14 -6.56
CA LYS A 86 10.87 10.28 -7.22
C LYS A 86 11.35 11.63 -6.71
N ASP A 87 11.85 11.69 -5.48
CA ASP A 87 12.37 12.92 -4.88
C ASP A 87 13.80 13.26 -5.36
N GLY A 88 14.38 12.46 -6.26
CA GLY A 88 15.65 12.74 -6.93
C GLY A 88 16.91 12.35 -6.15
N ASP A 89 16.76 11.85 -4.92
CA ASP A 89 17.88 11.36 -4.11
C ASP A 89 18.20 9.90 -4.48
N VAL A 90 19.08 9.75 -5.47
CA VAL A 90 19.83 8.53 -5.71
C VAL A 90 21.19 8.72 -5.03
N PHE A 91 21.42 8.05 -3.91
CA PHE A 91 22.78 7.87 -3.37
C PHE A 91 23.50 6.74 -4.11
#